data_AF-A0AAV4PF05-F1
#
_entry.id   AF-A0AAV4PF05-F1
#
_cell.length_a   1.000
_cell.length_b   1.000
_cell.length_c   1.000
_cell.angle_alpha   90.00
_cell.angle_beta   90.00
_cell.angle_gamma   90.00
#
_symmetry.space_group_name_H-M   'P 1'
#
loop_
_entity.id
_entity.type
_entity.pdbx_description
1 polymer ?
#
loop_
_entity_poly.entity_id
_entity_poly.type
_entity_poly.pdbx_seq_one_letter_code
_entity_poly.pdbx_strand_id
1 'polypeptide(L)'
;MFTQRDISLEEYFNASYSVEEPSKKQKLDYLHNPPKKSNNASSGMKAFQLQDILKKCPIQFCQHLELIASSVTCYCGQPMNLAFRSGMSDGFQWCCKHKKTHCSTLSIRKGTWFENSRLAISDILWIAYMWVYQYSYSSMIHETDQTSHTLLQWNLCCQETCKLILESKKNPIGGSDKIVEIFEYIVQDERKSKKQNDKKENNKKRKFCALQHFSTNLICFTLENANSDAVCEILDEYILSGTTVFGNAWNSFVDLNSVDFEYFTMEKEITFYDFVTKTEIDTIEKFWEIARRQSPGLNVESGPKFYEKFYRKSLSFATDPFITFLKDTAMTCKPQKETYRKETSKEKHNAS
;
A
#
# COMPACT_ATOMS: atom_id res chain seq x y z
N MET A 1 19.33 4.36 -36.47
CA MET A 1 19.65 4.94 -35.14
C MET A 1 18.36 5.47 -34.55
N PHE A 2 17.72 4.73 -33.64
CA PHE A 2 16.63 5.28 -32.85
C PHE A 2 17.25 6.06 -31.71
N THR A 3 17.24 7.39 -31.80
CA THR A 3 17.58 8.26 -30.67
C THR A 3 16.48 8.10 -29.62
N GLN A 4 16.74 7.34 -28.57
CA GLN A 4 15.91 7.35 -27.36
C GLN A 4 15.91 8.79 -26.84
N ARG A 5 14.75 9.42 -26.87
CA ARG A 5 14.56 10.76 -26.32
C ARG A 5 14.70 10.66 -24.81
N ASP A 6 15.71 11.32 -24.25
CA ASP A 6 15.84 11.48 -22.80
C ASP A 6 14.61 12.26 -22.30
N ILE A 7 13.71 11.59 -21.57
CA ILE A 7 12.57 12.23 -20.93
C ILE A 7 13.08 12.74 -19.57
N SER A 8 12.95 14.03 -19.30
CA SER A 8 13.29 14.59 -17.97
C SER A 8 12.36 14.04 -16.89
N LEU A 9 12.82 14.02 -15.63
CA LEU A 9 11.96 13.61 -14.50
C LEU A 9 10.66 14.42 -14.45
N GLU A 10 10.74 15.72 -14.73
CA GLU A 10 9.57 16.60 -14.80
C GLU A 10 8.63 16.23 -15.95
N GLU A 11 9.14 15.95 -17.15
CA GLU A 11 8.30 15.50 -18.28
C GLU A 11 7.63 14.15 -17.99
N TYR A 12 8.34 13.22 -17.34
CA TYR A 12 7.76 11.93 -16.97
C TYR A 12 6.61 12.12 -15.96
N PHE A 13 6.86 12.87 -14.88
CA PHE A 13 5.81 13.13 -13.91
C PHE A 13 4.66 13.96 -14.50
N ASN A 14 4.93 14.97 -15.33
CA ASN A 14 3.85 15.72 -15.98
C ASN A 14 2.99 14.84 -16.90
N ALA A 15 3.58 13.84 -17.58
CA ALA A 15 2.84 12.87 -18.40
C ALA A 15 2.11 11.79 -17.59
N SER A 16 2.63 11.38 -16.44
CA SER A 16 1.99 10.36 -15.58
C SER A 16 0.88 10.93 -14.68
N TYR A 17 0.91 12.23 -14.38
CA TYR A 17 -0.04 12.88 -13.46
C TYR A 17 -1.28 13.46 -14.15
N SER A 18 -1.36 13.42 -15.48
CA SER A 18 -2.51 13.91 -16.26
C SER A 18 -3.66 12.91 -16.39
N VAL A 19 -3.73 11.87 -15.55
CA VAL A 19 -4.84 10.91 -15.56
C VAL A 19 -5.81 11.29 -14.45
N GLU A 20 -6.87 11.98 -14.84
CA GLU A 20 -8.01 12.28 -13.98
C GLU A 20 -8.57 10.98 -13.38
N GLU A 21 -9.02 11.04 -12.11
CA GLU A 21 -9.79 9.94 -11.53
C GLU A 21 -10.94 9.57 -12.49
N PRO A 22 -11.21 8.27 -12.71
CA PRO A 22 -12.34 7.87 -13.54
C PRO A 22 -13.63 8.53 -13.04
N SER A 23 -14.39 9.12 -13.97
CA SER A 23 -15.69 9.73 -13.68
C SER A 23 -16.66 8.70 -13.07
N LYS A 24 -17.69 9.15 -12.36
CA LYS A 24 -18.75 8.28 -11.81
C LYS A 24 -19.29 7.30 -12.86
N LYS A 25 -19.53 7.81 -14.09
CA LYS A 25 -20.00 7.00 -15.21
C LYS A 25 -18.98 5.92 -15.60
N GLN A 26 -17.70 6.24 -15.70
CA GLN A 26 -16.66 5.25 -16.01
C GLN A 26 -16.50 4.19 -14.91
N LYS A 27 -16.64 4.61 -13.64
CA LYS A 27 -16.60 3.70 -12.48
C LYS A 27 -17.81 2.75 -12.46
N LEU A 28 -19.01 3.25 -12.77
CA LEU A 28 -20.23 2.44 -12.92
C LEU A 28 -20.18 1.56 -14.18
N ASP A 29 -19.65 2.08 -15.30
CA ASP A 29 -19.46 1.30 -16.53
C ASP A 29 -18.49 0.14 -16.31
N TYR A 30 -17.45 0.30 -15.48
CA TYR A 30 -16.59 -0.81 -15.05
C TYR A 30 -17.37 -1.90 -14.29
N LEU A 31 -18.33 -1.53 -13.44
CA LEU A 31 -19.21 -2.49 -12.75
C LEU A 31 -20.16 -3.20 -13.73
N HIS A 32 -20.72 -2.47 -14.69
CA HIS A 32 -21.71 -3.02 -15.61
C HIS A 32 -21.10 -3.79 -16.78
N ASN A 33 -19.94 -3.37 -17.27
CA ASN A 33 -19.21 -3.87 -18.43
C ASN A 33 -17.70 -3.88 -18.13
N PRO A 34 -17.22 -4.80 -17.26
CA PRO A 34 -15.81 -4.86 -16.92
C PRO A 34 -14.99 -5.04 -18.21
N PRO A 35 -13.94 -4.24 -18.44
CA PRO A 35 -13.13 -4.38 -19.63
C PRO A 35 -12.58 -5.80 -19.68
N LYS A 36 -12.86 -6.53 -20.77
CA LYS A 36 -12.18 -7.80 -21.09
C LYS A 36 -10.69 -7.54 -20.93
N LYS A 37 -9.95 -8.37 -20.16
CA LYS A 37 -8.50 -8.25 -19.95
C LYS A 37 -7.82 -7.90 -21.27
N SER A 38 -7.64 -6.61 -21.53
CA SER A 38 -7.00 -6.17 -22.75
C SER A 38 -5.53 -6.47 -22.54
N ASN A 39 -4.87 -7.04 -23.54
CA ASN A 39 -3.42 -7.15 -23.62
C ASN A 39 -2.73 -5.77 -23.73
N ASN A 40 -3.34 -4.71 -23.19
CA ASN A 40 -2.85 -3.35 -23.29
C ASN A 40 -1.59 -3.24 -22.42
N ALA A 41 -0.53 -2.78 -23.09
CA ALA A 41 0.77 -2.50 -22.50
C ALA A 41 0.62 -1.82 -21.13
N SER A 42 1.34 -2.31 -20.11
CA SER A 42 1.30 -1.75 -18.75
C SER A 42 1.38 -0.22 -18.80
N SER A 43 0.38 0.47 -18.26
CA SER A 43 0.29 1.94 -18.27
C SER A 43 1.28 2.62 -17.32
N GLY A 44 2.04 1.85 -16.55
CA GLY A 44 3.03 2.34 -15.60
C GLY A 44 4.45 2.40 -16.15
N MET A 45 5.35 2.89 -15.29
CA MET A 45 6.78 3.02 -15.52
C MET A 45 7.35 1.75 -16.15
N LYS A 46 8.09 1.91 -17.25
CA LYS A 46 8.82 0.82 -17.88
C LYS A 46 10.17 0.63 -17.20
N ALA A 47 10.65 -0.60 -17.21
CA ALA A 47 11.92 -0.99 -16.60
C ALA A 47 13.09 -0.13 -17.09
N PHE A 48 13.19 0.14 -18.39
CA PHE A 48 14.27 0.96 -18.94
C PHE A 48 14.20 2.42 -18.48
N GLN A 49 13.00 2.96 -18.24
CA GLN A 49 12.82 4.33 -17.73
C GLN A 49 13.34 4.40 -16.30
N LEU A 50 12.96 3.42 -15.46
CA LEU A 50 13.48 3.34 -14.10
C LEU A 50 15.00 3.20 -14.09
N GLN A 51 15.55 2.27 -14.88
CA GLN A 51 16.99 2.06 -14.98
C GLN A 51 17.76 3.33 -15.37
N ASP A 52 17.22 4.14 -16.28
CA ASP A 52 17.81 5.43 -16.65
C ASP A 52 17.77 6.43 -15.47
N ILE A 53 16.63 6.55 -14.78
CA ILE A 53 16.49 7.39 -13.59
C ILE A 53 17.46 6.96 -12.49
N LEU A 54 17.57 5.65 -12.22
CA LEU A 54 18.43 5.11 -11.16
C LEU A 54 19.92 5.32 -11.43
N LYS A 55 20.32 5.45 -12.70
CA LYS A 55 21.69 5.77 -13.11
C LYS A 55 21.97 7.26 -13.04
N LYS A 56 21.01 8.10 -13.42
CA LYS A 56 21.22 9.56 -13.55
C LYS A 56 20.94 10.33 -12.27
N CYS A 57 19.85 10.02 -11.57
CA CYS A 57 19.32 10.89 -10.50
C CYS A 57 18.44 10.16 -9.45
N PRO A 58 18.90 9.05 -8.84
CA PRO A 58 18.09 8.28 -7.89
C PRO A 58 17.69 9.09 -6.66
N ILE A 59 18.55 10.00 -6.19
CA ILE A 59 18.30 10.82 -5.01
C ILE A 59 17.17 11.83 -5.27
N GLN A 60 17.23 12.55 -6.39
CA GLN A 60 16.20 13.51 -6.77
C GLN A 60 14.85 12.83 -7.00
N PHE A 61 14.85 11.65 -7.62
CA PHE A 61 13.65 10.83 -7.77
C PHE A 61 13.00 10.49 -6.42
N CYS A 62 13.79 10.03 -5.45
CA CYS A 62 13.29 9.77 -4.09
C CYS A 62 12.81 11.02 -3.37
N GLN A 63 13.48 12.16 -3.54
CA GLN A 63 13.06 13.43 -2.93
C GLN A 63 11.73 13.91 -3.50
N HIS A 64 11.53 13.77 -4.81
CA HIS A 64 10.28 14.16 -5.48
C HIS A 64 9.09 13.31 -5.00
N LEU A 65 9.31 12.02 -4.75
CA LEU A 65 8.31 11.11 -4.19
C LEU A 65 8.21 11.15 -2.66
N GLU A 66 8.92 12.07 -2.01
CA GLU A 66 8.99 12.21 -0.54
C GLU A 66 9.48 10.96 0.20
N LEU A 67 10.13 10.02 -0.48
CA LEU A 67 10.72 8.83 0.12
C LEU A 67 11.94 9.16 0.99
N ILE A 68 12.61 10.28 0.68
CA ILE A 68 13.67 10.87 1.49
C ILE A 68 13.47 12.37 1.61
N ALA A 69 14.09 12.99 2.60
CA ALA A 69 13.96 14.43 2.81
C ALA A 69 14.57 15.22 1.64
N SER A 70 13.87 16.25 1.17
CA SER A 70 14.37 17.24 0.20
C SER A 70 15.16 18.37 0.86
N SER A 71 14.93 18.58 2.16
CA SER A 71 15.63 19.56 2.99
C SER A 71 15.69 19.05 4.44
N VAL A 72 16.75 19.44 5.15
CA VAL A 72 16.94 19.10 6.56
C VAL A 72 17.44 20.32 7.31
N THR A 73 16.86 20.60 8.47
CA THR A 73 17.30 21.64 9.39
C THR A 73 18.18 21.04 10.48
N CYS A 74 19.33 21.67 10.70
CA CYS A 74 20.22 21.29 11.79
C CYS A 74 19.66 21.75 13.15
N TYR A 75 20.01 21.07 14.25
CA TYR A 75 19.67 21.50 15.61
C TYR A 75 20.23 22.89 15.98
N CYS A 76 21.15 23.44 15.19
CA CYS A 76 21.58 24.84 15.31
C CYS A 76 20.65 25.84 14.59
N GLY A 77 19.54 25.38 14.02
CA GLY A 77 18.55 26.17 13.28
C GLY A 77 18.91 26.47 11.83
N GLN A 78 20.02 25.94 11.31
CA GLN A 78 20.52 26.24 9.97
C GLN A 78 20.21 25.11 8.98
N PRO A 79 19.92 25.41 7.70
CA PRO A 79 19.74 24.37 6.70
C PRO A 79 21.02 23.54 6.52
N MET A 80 20.86 22.24 6.36
CA MET A 80 21.96 21.32 6.06
C MET A 80 22.18 21.25 4.54
N ASN A 81 23.44 21.08 4.14
CA ASN A 81 23.80 20.85 2.74
C ASN A 81 23.83 19.35 2.45
N LEU A 82 23.28 18.94 1.31
CA LEU A 82 23.45 17.59 0.79
C LEU A 82 24.85 17.46 0.21
N ALA A 83 25.73 16.75 0.89
CA ALA A 83 27.14 16.65 0.53
C ALA A 83 27.49 15.26 0.03
N PHE A 84 28.29 15.20 -1.04
CA PHE A 84 28.87 13.96 -1.52
C PHE A 84 29.88 13.41 -0.49
N ARG A 85 29.83 12.09 -0.26
CA ARG A 85 30.75 11.37 0.60
C ARG A 85 31.12 10.04 -0.04
N SER A 86 32.38 9.92 -0.44
CA SER A 86 32.93 8.68 -0.99
C SER A 86 32.84 7.54 0.01
N GLY A 87 32.63 6.31 -0.51
CA GLY A 87 32.55 5.10 0.29
C GLY A 87 31.21 4.83 0.96
N MET A 88 30.20 5.71 0.79
CA MET A 88 28.82 5.42 1.16
C MET A 88 28.07 4.76 0.00
N SER A 89 27.13 3.87 0.29
CA SER A 89 26.34 3.14 -0.73
C SER A 89 25.62 4.08 -1.71
N ASP A 90 25.07 5.20 -1.24
CA ASP A 90 24.40 6.19 -2.09
C ASP A 90 25.24 7.45 -2.35
N GLY A 91 26.46 7.51 -1.80
CA GLY A 91 27.35 8.65 -2.00
C GLY A 91 26.92 9.99 -1.39
N PHE A 92 25.81 10.10 -0.65
CA PHE A 92 25.34 11.37 -0.08
C PHE A 92 24.98 11.31 1.41
N GLN A 93 25.18 12.43 2.09
CA GLN A 93 24.71 12.68 3.47
C GLN A 93 24.39 14.16 3.69
N TRP A 94 23.51 14.45 4.62
CA TRP A 94 23.27 15.82 5.07
C TRP A 94 24.39 16.27 6.00
N CYS A 95 24.94 17.48 5.77
CA CYS A 95 26.02 18.06 6.58
C CYS A 95 25.71 19.50 6.98
N CYS A 96 25.91 19.83 8.27
CA CYS A 96 25.98 21.20 8.75
C CYS A 96 27.42 21.54 9.15
N LYS A 97 27.97 22.61 8.56
CA LYS A 97 29.31 23.15 8.86
C LYS A 97 29.26 24.64 9.21
N HIS A 98 28.14 25.10 9.77
CA HIS A 98 27.85 26.52 9.99
C HIS A 98 28.91 27.26 10.84
N LYS A 99 29.58 26.58 11.78
CA LYS A 99 30.69 27.14 12.59
C LYS A 99 31.83 26.13 12.66
N LYS A 100 33.08 26.59 12.85
CA LYS A 100 34.27 25.72 13.00
C LYS A 100 34.09 24.64 14.09
N THR A 101 33.36 24.96 15.16
CA THR A 101 33.08 24.06 16.29
C THR A 101 31.80 23.24 16.14
N HIS A 102 31.04 23.45 15.06
CA HIS A 102 29.79 22.74 14.78
C HIS A 102 29.95 21.88 13.53
N CYS A 103 29.96 20.57 13.73
CA CYS A 103 29.87 19.59 12.67
C CYS A 103 28.76 18.61 13.02
N SER A 104 27.69 18.59 12.23
CA SER A 104 26.61 17.63 12.37
C SER A 104 26.35 16.96 11.03
N THR A 105 26.10 15.65 11.06
CA THR A 105 25.78 14.85 9.88
C THR A 105 24.51 14.05 10.12
N LEU A 106 23.69 13.90 9.08
CA LEU A 106 22.51 13.04 9.09
C LEU A 106 22.51 12.17 7.83
N SER A 107 22.21 10.88 7.97
CA SER A 107 22.02 10.01 6.81
C SER A 107 20.80 10.46 6.01
N ILE A 108 20.89 10.45 4.68
CA ILE A 108 19.73 10.71 3.80
C ILE A 108 18.60 9.70 4.00
N ARG A 109 18.91 8.54 4.58
CA ARG A 109 17.98 7.44 4.83
C ARG A 109 17.26 7.55 6.17
N LYS A 110 17.62 8.51 7.01
CA LYS A 110 17.13 8.56 8.40
C LYS A 110 15.62 8.85 8.45
N GLY A 111 14.88 8.03 9.16
CA GLY A 111 13.42 8.10 9.28
C GLY A 111 12.68 7.60 8.03
N THR A 112 13.37 6.96 7.09
CA THR A 112 12.79 6.58 5.79
C THR A 112 12.68 5.07 5.64
N TRP A 113 11.98 4.62 4.60
CA TRP A 113 11.90 3.22 4.19
C TRP A 113 13.27 2.57 3.90
N PHE A 114 14.30 3.39 3.65
CA PHE A 114 15.66 2.94 3.37
C PHE A 114 16.55 2.84 4.61
N GLU A 115 16.06 3.21 5.79
CA GLU A 115 16.85 3.20 7.03
C GLU A 115 17.35 1.79 7.37
N ASN A 116 18.57 1.68 7.90
CA ASN A 116 19.23 0.43 8.30
C ASN A 116 19.52 -0.58 7.18
N SER A 117 19.09 -0.33 5.94
CA SER A 117 19.48 -1.16 4.81
C SER A 117 20.94 -0.94 4.41
N ARG A 118 21.61 -2.03 4.03
CA ARG A 118 22.96 -2.02 3.44
C ARG A 118 22.94 -1.90 1.92
N LEU A 119 21.79 -2.14 1.27
CA LEU A 119 21.65 -1.99 -0.18
C LEU A 119 21.56 -0.53 -0.58
N ALA A 120 22.11 -0.17 -1.75
CA ALA A 120 21.93 1.16 -2.32
C ALA A 120 20.43 1.44 -2.57
N ILE A 121 20.02 2.71 -2.48
CA ILE A 121 18.63 3.13 -2.75
C ILE A 121 18.20 2.64 -4.14
N SER A 122 19.09 2.73 -5.14
CA SER A 122 18.82 2.24 -6.49
C SER A 122 18.51 0.75 -6.53
N ASP A 123 19.26 -0.09 -5.82
CA ASP A 123 19.01 -1.53 -5.75
C ASP A 123 17.65 -1.81 -5.12
N ILE A 124 17.32 -1.10 -4.05
CA ILE A 124 16.04 -1.24 -3.34
C ILE A 124 14.88 -0.87 -4.25
N LEU A 125 14.97 0.26 -4.96
CA LEU A 125 13.95 0.70 -5.91
C LEU A 125 13.78 -0.30 -7.06
N TRP A 126 14.88 -0.89 -7.54
CA TRP A 126 14.84 -1.89 -8.59
C TRP A 126 14.17 -3.19 -8.12
N ILE A 127 14.51 -3.67 -6.92
CA ILE A 127 13.85 -4.82 -6.29
C ILE A 127 12.35 -4.55 -6.08
N ALA A 128 11.99 -3.36 -5.59
CA ALA A 128 10.61 -2.94 -5.39
C ALA A 128 9.83 -2.91 -6.72
N TYR A 129 10.44 -2.40 -7.79
CA TYR A 129 9.85 -2.40 -9.13
C TYR A 129 9.50 -3.82 -9.59
N MET A 130 10.48 -4.73 -9.53
CA MET A 130 10.28 -6.12 -9.89
C MET A 130 9.22 -6.82 -9.02
N TRP A 131 9.17 -6.48 -7.73
CA TRP A 131 8.16 -6.99 -6.80
C TRP A 131 6.74 -6.50 -7.13
N VAL A 132 6.59 -5.22 -7.47
CA VAL A 132 5.29 -4.64 -7.87
C VAL A 132 4.78 -5.33 -9.13
N TYR A 133 5.65 -5.50 -10.12
CA TYR A 133 5.34 -6.15 -11.39
C TYR A 133 5.41 -7.69 -11.35
N GLN A 134 5.57 -8.30 -10.17
CA GLN A 134 5.51 -9.74 -9.95
C GLN A 134 6.50 -10.56 -10.80
N TYR A 135 7.73 -10.06 -10.92
CA TYR A 135 8.83 -10.82 -11.51
C TYR A 135 9.04 -12.11 -10.71
N SER A 136 9.41 -13.19 -11.41
CA SER A 136 9.77 -14.44 -10.75
C SER A 136 11.06 -14.28 -9.94
N TYR A 137 11.23 -15.06 -8.86
CA TYR A 137 12.48 -15.02 -8.08
C TYR A 137 13.72 -15.34 -8.93
N SER A 138 13.61 -16.26 -9.89
CA SER A 138 14.72 -16.55 -10.81
C SER A 138 15.05 -15.35 -11.70
N SER A 139 14.04 -14.64 -12.20
CA SER A 139 14.25 -13.37 -12.92
C SER A 139 14.88 -12.32 -12.00
N MET A 140 14.40 -12.16 -10.77
CA MET A 140 14.98 -11.18 -9.84
C MET A 140 16.44 -11.50 -9.50
N ILE A 141 16.80 -12.77 -9.32
CA ILE A 141 18.21 -13.18 -9.11
C ILE A 141 19.05 -12.96 -10.37
N HIS A 142 18.48 -13.11 -11.57
CA HIS A 142 19.20 -12.85 -12.81
C HIS A 142 19.41 -11.34 -13.06
N GLU A 143 18.36 -10.55 -12.84
CA GLU A 143 18.34 -9.09 -13.07
C GLU A 143 18.97 -8.29 -11.93
N THR A 144 19.39 -8.95 -10.84
CA THR A 144 20.07 -8.32 -9.72
C THR A 144 21.27 -9.15 -9.31
N ASP A 145 22.37 -8.51 -8.94
CA ASP A 145 23.51 -9.21 -8.33
C ASP A 145 23.27 -9.54 -6.84
N GLN A 146 22.02 -9.83 -6.46
CA GLN A 146 21.60 -10.04 -5.08
C GLN A 146 21.36 -11.51 -4.76
N THR A 147 21.61 -11.87 -3.50
CA THR A 147 21.36 -13.23 -3.03
C THR A 147 19.86 -13.50 -2.86
N SER A 148 19.46 -14.76 -2.97
CA SER A 148 18.08 -15.18 -2.68
C SER A 148 17.62 -14.75 -1.28
N HIS A 149 18.53 -14.76 -0.30
CA HIS A 149 18.23 -14.30 1.06
C HIS A 149 17.90 -12.80 1.10
N THR A 150 18.70 -11.97 0.42
CA THR A 150 18.44 -10.53 0.31
C THR A 150 17.09 -10.25 -0.35
N LEU A 151 16.78 -10.94 -1.46
CA LEU A 151 15.52 -10.77 -2.18
C LEU A 151 14.32 -11.20 -1.32
N LEU A 152 14.45 -12.28 -0.55
CA LEU A 152 13.43 -12.71 0.40
C LEU A 152 13.19 -11.67 1.49
N GLN A 153 14.25 -11.08 2.06
CA GLN A 153 14.12 -10.01 3.06
C GLN A 153 13.39 -8.79 2.51
N TRP A 154 13.68 -8.39 1.27
CA TRP A 154 12.99 -7.28 0.64
C TRP A 154 11.55 -7.61 0.25
N ASN A 155 11.25 -8.85 -0.14
CA ASN A 155 9.89 -9.30 -0.32
C ASN A 155 9.08 -9.17 0.98
N LEU A 156 9.64 -9.60 2.11
CA LEU A 156 9.01 -9.44 3.44
C LEU A 156 8.85 -7.95 3.82
N CYS A 157 9.83 -7.12 3.50
CA CYS A 157 9.75 -5.67 3.69
C CYS A 157 8.58 -5.04 2.92
N CYS A 158 8.43 -5.37 1.63
CA CYS A 158 7.29 -4.91 0.82
C CYS A 158 5.94 -5.40 1.38
N GLN A 159 5.88 -6.65 1.87
CA GLN A 159 4.67 -7.19 2.50
C GLN A 159 4.30 -6.46 3.79
N GLU A 160 5.27 -6.19 4.67
CA GLU A 160 5.02 -5.41 5.90
C GLU A 160 4.63 -3.97 5.55
N THR A 161 5.22 -3.40 4.49
CA THR A 161 4.84 -2.07 3.98
C THR A 161 3.38 -2.05 3.53
N CYS A 162 2.89 -3.07 2.82
CA CYS A 162 1.48 -3.19 2.46
C CYS A 162 0.57 -3.19 3.70
N LYS A 163 0.96 -3.91 4.74
CA LYS A 163 0.23 -3.93 6.01
C LYS A 163 0.19 -2.53 6.65
N LEU A 164 1.33 -1.85 6.76
CA LEU A 164 1.38 -0.49 7.30
C LEU A 164 0.52 0.48 6.50
N ILE A 165 0.56 0.41 5.16
CA ILE A 165 -0.27 1.26 4.28
C ILE A 165 -1.75 1.05 4.59
N LEU A 166 -2.20 -0.21 4.57
CA LEU A 166 -3.60 -0.55 4.77
C LEU A 166 -4.08 -0.30 6.22
N GLU A 167 -3.22 -0.47 7.22
CA GLU A 167 -3.56 -0.22 8.64
C GLU A 167 -3.48 1.27 9.02
N SER A 168 -2.72 2.08 8.29
CA SER A 168 -2.56 3.52 8.57
C SER A 168 -3.83 4.33 8.29
N LYS A 169 -4.79 3.76 7.56
CA LYS A 169 -6.01 4.44 7.11
C LYS A 169 -7.22 3.87 7.85
N LYS A 170 -7.60 4.49 8.97
CA LYS A 170 -8.80 4.13 9.76
C LYS A 170 -9.93 5.15 9.63
N ASN A 171 -9.95 5.91 8.54
CA ASN A 171 -11.04 6.85 8.29
C ASN A 171 -12.21 6.12 7.63
N PRO A 172 -13.45 6.60 7.82
CA PRO A 172 -14.58 6.18 7.00
C PRO A 172 -14.24 6.27 5.50
N ILE A 173 -14.72 5.29 4.74
CA ILE A 173 -14.45 5.14 3.30
C ILE A 173 -15.72 5.36 2.48
N GLY A 174 -15.58 5.57 1.17
CA GLY A 174 -16.70 5.83 0.29
C GLY A 174 -17.03 7.33 0.16
N GLY A 175 -18.30 7.64 0.02
CA GLY A 175 -18.86 8.96 -0.26
C GLY A 175 -19.47 9.03 -1.66
N SER A 176 -20.05 10.19 -1.99
CA SER A 176 -20.59 10.45 -3.33
C SER A 176 -19.58 10.09 -4.43
N ASP A 177 -20.03 9.33 -5.42
CA ASP A 177 -19.24 8.87 -6.58
C ASP A 177 -18.09 7.90 -6.26
N LYS A 178 -18.07 7.34 -5.04
CA LYS A 178 -17.16 6.28 -4.64
C LYS A 178 -17.86 4.93 -4.59
N ILE A 179 -17.07 3.89 -4.90
CA ILE A 179 -17.51 2.51 -4.95
C ILE A 179 -16.74 1.73 -3.88
N VAL A 180 -17.47 1.02 -3.02
CA VAL A 180 -16.90 0.22 -1.93
C VAL A 180 -17.33 -1.24 -2.06
N GLU A 181 -16.35 -2.15 -2.16
CA GLU A 181 -16.59 -3.59 -2.16
C GLU A 181 -16.68 -4.10 -0.74
N ILE A 182 -17.77 -4.78 -0.38
CA ILE A 182 -17.86 -5.50 0.88
C ILE A 182 -17.68 -6.99 0.61
N PHE A 183 -16.84 -7.61 1.42
CA PHE A 183 -16.59 -9.04 1.35
C PHE A 183 -16.37 -9.63 2.75
N GLU A 184 -16.72 -10.91 2.87
CA GLU A 184 -16.44 -11.66 4.08
C GLU A 184 -15.08 -12.35 3.99
N TYR A 185 -14.31 -12.26 5.07
CA TYR A 185 -13.06 -13.00 5.23
C TYR A 185 -13.11 -13.93 6.45
N ILE A 186 -12.91 -15.23 6.21
CA ILE A 186 -12.90 -16.24 7.28
C ILE A 186 -11.45 -16.59 7.64
N VAL A 187 -11.09 -16.37 8.91
CA VAL A 187 -9.81 -16.81 9.48
C VAL A 187 -9.96 -18.21 10.05
N GLN A 188 -9.02 -19.11 9.72
CA GLN A 188 -8.93 -20.45 10.30
C GLN A 188 -7.82 -20.46 11.37
N ASP A 189 -8.15 -20.90 12.58
CA ASP A 189 -7.15 -21.08 13.64
C ASP A 189 -6.35 -22.38 13.42
N GLU A 190 -5.05 -22.26 13.11
CA GLU A 190 -4.18 -23.41 12.89
C GLU A 190 -3.99 -24.29 14.13
N ARG A 191 -4.05 -23.72 15.35
CA ARG A 191 -3.67 -24.45 16.58
C ARG A 191 -4.69 -25.53 16.99
N LYS A 192 -5.88 -25.50 16.42
CA LYS A 192 -6.98 -26.42 16.76
C LYS A 192 -7.29 -27.46 15.66
N SER A 193 -6.74 -27.30 14.45
CA SER A 193 -7.01 -28.21 13.32
C SER A 193 -6.47 -29.64 13.52
N LYS A 194 -5.50 -29.84 14.43
CA LYS A 194 -4.92 -31.15 14.74
C LYS A 194 -5.60 -31.90 15.89
N LYS A 195 -6.58 -31.32 16.58
CA LYS A 195 -7.29 -31.99 17.68
C LYS A 195 -8.81 -31.84 17.52
N GLN A 196 -9.46 -32.99 17.32
CA GLN A 196 -10.90 -33.26 17.36
C GLN A 196 -11.69 -33.10 16.05
N ASN A 197 -12.30 -34.22 15.64
CA ASN A 197 -13.15 -34.37 14.47
C ASN A 197 -14.59 -33.88 14.66
N ASP A 198 -15.00 -33.42 15.85
CA ASP A 198 -16.44 -33.33 16.18
C ASP A 198 -17.00 -31.93 16.50
N LYS A 199 -16.27 -30.83 16.23
CA LYS A 199 -16.83 -29.45 16.35
C LYS A 199 -16.27 -28.52 15.26
N LYS A 200 -16.60 -28.77 14.00
CA LYS A 200 -16.03 -28.06 12.83
C LYS A 200 -16.63 -26.68 12.51
N GLU A 201 -17.79 -26.30 13.07
CA GLU A 201 -18.47 -25.06 12.68
C GLU A 201 -18.27 -23.86 13.63
N ASN A 202 -18.10 -24.06 14.93
CA ASN A 202 -18.22 -22.97 15.92
C ASN A 202 -16.95 -22.17 16.24
N ASN A 203 -15.83 -22.33 15.52
CA ASN A 203 -14.56 -21.65 15.87
C ASN A 203 -13.92 -20.86 14.71
N LYS A 204 -14.68 -20.55 13.65
CA LYS A 204 -14.22 -19.70 12.55
C LYS A 204 -14.45 -18.23 12.91
N LYS A 205 -13.38 -17.43 12.98
CA LYS A 205 -13.53 -15.98 13.15
C LYS A 205 -13.87 -15.37 11.79
N ARG A 206 -15.04 -14.75 11.68
CA ARG A 206 -15.47 -14.01 10.49
C ARG A 206 -14.94 -12.59 10.60
N LYS A 207 -14.46 -12.03 9.50
CA LYS A 207 -14.13 -10.62 9.37
C LYS A 207 -15.02 -9.99 8.31
N PHE A 208 -15.58 -8.83 8.64
CA PHE A 208 -16.17 -7.93 7.67
C PHE A 208 -15.03 -7.09 7.10
N CYS A 209 -14.89 -7.06 5.78
CA CYS A 209 -13.93 -6.17 5.14
C CYS A 209 -14.60 -5.35 4.05
N ALA A 210 -14.13 -4.13 3.89
CA ALA A 210 -14.56 -3.26 2.82
C ALA A 210 -13.36 -2.56 2.14
N LEU A 211 -13.27 -2.68 0.82
CA LEU A 211 -12.21 -2.07 0.01
C LEU A 211 -12.84 -1.04 -0.94
N GLN A 212 -12.39 0.20 -0.87
CA GLN A 212 -12.79 1.21 -1.83
C GLN A 212 -12.01 1.05 -3.13
N HIS A 213 -12.73 0.91 -4.25
CA HIS A 213 -12.14 0.82 -5.59
C HIS A 213 -11.33 2.05 -5.96
N PHE A 214 -10.32 1.87 -6.80
CA PHE A 214 -9.40 2.93 -7.24
C PHE A 214 -8.64 3.63 -6.09
N SER A 215 -8.54 2.98 -4.93
CA SER A 215 -7.86 3.49 -3.76
C SER A 215 -7.19 2.36 -2.98
N THR A 216 -6.35 2.74 -2.01
CA THR A 216 -5.75 1.80 -1.05
C THR A 216 -6.45 1.84 0.31
N ASN A 217 -7.73 2.27 0.33
CA ASN A 217 -8.53 2.30 1.55
C ASN A 217 -9.21 0.95 1.77
N LEU A 218 -8.75 0.23 2.80
CA LEU A 218 -9.29 -1.04 3.26
C LEU A 218 -9.64 -0.92 4.74
N ILE A 219 -10.86 -1.29 5.10
CA ILE A 219 -11.26 -1.50 6.50
C ILE A 219 -11.56 -2.99 6.69
N CYS A 220 -11.15 -3.56 7.83
CA CYS A 220 -11.41 -4.94 8.18
C CYS A 220 -11.67 -5.08 9.68
N PHE A 221 -12.86 -5.53 10.04
CA PHE A 221 -13.31 -5.73 11.42
C PHE A 221 -13.49 -7.21 11.69
N THR A 222 -13.06 -7.67 12.87
CA THR A 222 -13.38 -9.04 13.31
C THR A 222 -14.78 -9.01 13.91
N LEU A 223 -15.67 -9.83 13.39
CA LEU A 223 -17.03 -9.97 13.90
C LEU A 223 -17.05 -11.08 14.95
N GLU A 224 -17.37 -10.71 16.20
CA GLU A 224 -17.64 -11.70 17.26
C GLU A 224 -19.00 -12.37 17.03
N ASN A 225 -20.00 -11.56 16.67
CA ASN A 225 -21.32 -11.99 16.23
C ASN A 225 -21.60 -11.40 14.85
N ALA A 226 -21.85 -12.25 13.87
CA ALA A 226 -22.15 -11.83 12.50
C ALA A 226 -23.66 -11.67 12.31
N ASN A 227 -24.26 -10.73 13.04
CA ASN A 227 -25.67 -10.38 12.93
C ASN A 227 -25.85 -9.05 12.16
N SER A 228 -27.11 -8.74 11.81
CA SER A 228 -27.46 -7.56 11.02
C SER A 228 -27.04 -6.26 11.71
N ASP A 229 -27.33 -6.14 13.01
CA ASP A 229 -27.04 -4.93 13.80
C ASP A 229 -25.55 -4.57 13.78
N ALA A 230 -24.67 -5.54 14.03
CA ALA A 230 -23.22 -5.31 14.02
C ALA A 230 -22.71 -4.85 12.65
N VAL A 231 -23.31 -5.32 11.55
CA VAL A 231 -22.95 -4.86 10.21
C VAL A 231 -23.51 -3.48 9.92
N CYS A 232 -24.76 -3.20 10.30
CA CYS A 232 -25.34 -1.86 10.18
C CYS A 232 -24.53 -0.82 10.96
N GLU A 233 -24.05 -1.13 12.17
CA GLU A 233 -23.15 -0.25 12.95
C GLU A 233 -21.84 0.03 12.20
N ILE A 234 -21.20 -1.00 11.64
CA ILE A 234 -19.97 -0.82 10.84
C ILE A 234 -20.24 0.02 9.60
N LEU A 235 -21.36 -0.22 8.90
CA LEU A 235 -21.76 0.57 7.74
C LEU A 235 -22.03 2.03 8.13
N ASP A 236 -22.73 2.26 9.24
CA ASP A 236 -23.08 3.58 9.75
C ASP A 236 -21.84 4.42 10.08
N GLU A 237 -20.88 3.80 10.77
CA GLU A 237 -19.67 4.46 11.27
C GLU A 237 -18.60 4.62 10.18
N TYR A 238 -18.41 3.61 9.32
CA TYR A 238 -17.25 3.53 8.43
C TYR A 238 -17.57 3.65 6.94
N ILE A 239 -18.83 3.64 6.51
CA ILE A 239 -19.22 3.91 5.12
C ILE A 239 -19.91 5.27 5.04
N LEU A 240 -19.30 6.19 4.29
CA LEU A 240 -19.83 7.55 4.12
C LEU A 240 -21.13 7.56 3.31
N SER A 241 -22.00 8.54 3.57
CA SER A 241 -23.25 8.71 2.85
C SER A 241 -23.05 8.92 1.34
N GLY A 242 -24.01 8.47 0.53
CA GLY A 242 -23.94 8.57 -0.94
C GLY A 242 -23.03 7.52 -1.62
N THR A 243 -22.52 6.54 -0.86
CA THR A 243 -21.64 5.48 -1.37
C THR A 243 -22.42 4.49 -2.24
N THR A 244 -21.80 4.05 -3.33
CA THR A 244 -22.21 2.85 -4.04
C THR A 244 -21.51 1.63 -3.43
N VAL A 245 -22.24 0.81 -2.70
CA VAL A 245 -21.73 -0.41 -2.08
C VAL A 245 -21.99 -1.60 -3.00
N PHE A 246 -21.02 -2.50 -3.12
CA PHE A 246 -21.14 -3.66 -3.99
C PHE A 246 -20.50 -4.93 -3.38
N GLY A 247 -20.94 -6.10 -3.82
CA GLY A 247 -20.47 -7.41 -3.34
C GLY A 247 -21.64 -8.29 -2.87
N ASN A 248 -21.43 -9.59 -2.65
CA ASN A 248 -22.51 -10.51 -2.25
C ASN A 248 -22.50 -10.81 -0.75
N ALA A 249 -21.43 -10.44 -0.04
CA ALA A 249 -21.22 -10.85 1.35
C ALA A 249 -22.20 -10.22 2.35
N TRP A 250 -22.75 -9.04 2.05
CA TRP A 250 -23.70 -8.35 2.93
C TRP A 250 -25.03 -9.11 3.10
N ASN A 251 -25.47 -9.87 2.07
CA ASN A 251 -26.60 -10.80 2.16
C ASN A 251 -26.37 -11.93 3.19
N SER A 252 -25.11 -12.22 3.55
CA SER A 252 -24.78 -13.23 4.56
C SER A 252 -24.82 -12.68 5.99
N PHE A 253 -25.04 -11.37 6.14
CA PHE A 253 -25.05 -10.68 7.42
C PHE A 253 -26.40 -10.04 7.74
N VAL A 254 -27.16 -9.63 6.72
CA VAL A 254 -28.36 -8.78 6.86
C VAL A 254 -29.57 -9.45 6.19
N ASP A 255 -30.74 -9.39 6.84
CA ASP A 255 -32.01 -9.67 6.17
C ASP A 255 -32.44 -8.45 5.35
N LEU A 256 -32.33 -8.63 4.04
CA LEU A 256 -32.64 -7.63 3.03
C LEU A 256 -34.07 -7.10 3.05
N ASN A 257 -35.00 -7.89 3.59
CA ASN A 257 -36.42 -7.51 3.65
C ASN A 257 -36.79 -6.82 4.98
N SER A 258 -35.80 -6.56 5.85
CA SER A 258 -36.06 -5.85 7.09
C SER A 258 -36.29 -4.36 6.80
N VAL A 259 -37.38 -3.82 7.36
CA VAL A 259 -37.76 -2.41 7.24
C VAL A 259 -36.64 -1.49 7.77
N ASP A 260 -35.95 -1.95 8.83
CA ASP A 260 -34.85 -1.21 9.45
C ASP A 260 -33.65 -1.05 8.50
N PHE A 261 -33.33 -2.08 7.72
CA PHE A 261 -32.24 -2.00 6.75
C PHE A 261 -32.62 -1.10 5.55
N GLU A 262 -33.83 -1.22 5.03
CA GLU A 262 -34.31 -0.34 3.95
C GLU A 262 -34.26 1.13 4.38
N TYR A 263 -34.77 1.44 5.58
CA TYR A 263 -34.71 2.79 6.14
C TYR A 263 -33.28 3.28 6.30
N PHE A 264 -32.38 2.47 6.85
CA PHE A 264 -30.95 2.78 6.98
C PHE A 264 -30.32 3.15 5.62
N THR A 265 -30.58 2.35 4.57
CA THR A 265 -30.02 2.63 3.24
C THR A 265 -30.54 3.93 2.64
N MET A 266 -31.81 4.25 2.86
CA MET A 266 -32.41 5.51 2.43
C MET A 266 -31.83 6.70 3.17
N GLU A 267 -31.71 6.63 4.49
CA GLU A 267 -31.17 7.71 5.33
C GLU A 267 -29.70 8.04 4.98
N LYS A 268 -28.89 7.01 4.72
CA LYS A 268 -27.48 7.17 4.34
C LYS A 268 -27.25 7.40 2.86
N GLU A 269 -28.29 7.39 2.03
CA GLU A 269 -28.19 7.45 0.57
C GLU A 269 -27.23 6.37 0.00
N ILE A 270 -27.17 5.19 0.62
CA ILE A 270 -26.31 4.10 0.18
C ILE A 270 -27.04 3.30 -0.90
N THR A 271 -26.37 3.09 -2.03
CA THR A 271 -26.90 2.23 -3.10
C THR A 271 -26.17 0.89 -3.10
N PHE A 272 -26.89 -0.22 -2.87
CA PHE A 272 -26.33 -1.57 -2.96
C PHE A 272 -26.49 -2.15 -4.37
N TYR A 273 -25.42 -2.75 -4.90
CA TYR A 273 -25.43 -3.51 -6.15
C TYR A 273 -25.01 -4.96 -5.91
N ASP A 274 -25.92 -5.90 -6.18
CA ASP A 274 -25.69 -7.35 -6.17
C ASP A 274 -25.44 -7.86 -7.61
N PHE A 275 -24.50 -8.79 -7.77
CA PHE A 275 -24.25 -9.51 -9.01
C PHE A 275 -24.53 -11.02 -8.85
N VAL A 276 -25.77 -11.39 -8.53
CA VAL A 276 -26.21 -12.80 -8.63
C VAL A 276 -26.02 -13.37 -10.04
N THR A 277 -25.93 -12.54 -11.09
CA THR A 277 -25.97 -13.00 -12.49
C THR A 277 -24.75 -12.67 -13.36
N LYS A 278 -23.68 -12.03 -12.86
CA LYS A 278 -22.50 -11.68 -13.69
C LYS A 278 -21.21 -12.39 -13.24
N THR A 279 -21.02 -13.59 -13.79
CA THR A 279 -19.82 -14.44 -13.61
C THR A 279 -18.52 -13.79 -14.10
N GLU A 280 -18.57 -12.74 -14.91
CA GLU A 280 -17.41 -12.09 -15.55
C GLU A 280 -16.75 -10.96 -14.73
N ILE A 281 -17.38 -10.50 -13.64
CA ILE A 281 -16.81 -9.40 -12.82
C ILE A 281 -15.70 -9.94 -11.91
N ASP A 282 -14.54 -9.29 -11.94
CA ASP A 282 -13.36 -9.61 -11.13
C ASP A 282 -13.49 -9.02 -9.71
N THR A 283 -14.38 -9.59 -8.91
CA THR A 283 -14.63 -9.21 -7.51
C THR A 283 -13.43 -9.56 -6.61
N ILE A 284 -13.24 -8.83 -5.51
CA ILE A 284 -12.32 -9.20 -4.43
C ILE A 284 -12.63 -10.59 -3.91
N GLU A 285 -13.90 -10.96 -3.80
CA GLU A 285 -14.28 -12.30 -3.34
C GLU A 285 -13.70 -13.39 -4.25
N LYS A 286 -13.88 -13.29 -5.57
CA LYS A 286 -13.29 -14.23 -6.55
C LYS A 286 -11.76 -14.18 -6.53
N PHE A 287 -11.18 -12.98 -6.49
CA PHE A 287 -9.74 -12.80 -6.34
C PHE A 287 -9.22 -13.51 -5.09
N TRP A 288 -9.94 -13.39 -3.98
CA TRP A 288 -9.60 -13.99 -2.70
C TRP A 288 -9.72 -15.51 -2.72
N GLU A 289 -10.75 -16.07 -3.35
CA GLU A 289 -10.86 -17.52 -3.58
C GLU A 289 -9.65 -18.07 -4.33
N ILE A 290 -9.25 -17.39 -5.41
CA ILE A 290 -8.06 -17.79 -6.19
C ILE A 290 -6.80 -17.68 -5.34
N ALA A 291 -6.63 -16.58 -4.61
CA ALA A 291 -5.47 -16.37 -3.73
C ALA A 291 -5.36 -17.44 -2.64
N ARG A 292 -6.48 -17.85 -2.03
CA ARG A 292 -6.53 -18.96 -1.05
C ARG A 292 -6.09 -20.28 -1.67
N ARG A 293 -6.57 -20.61 -2.87
CA ARG A 293 -6.20 -21.85 -3.57
C ARG A 293 -4.70 -21.89 -3.89
N GLN A 294 -4.12 -20.77 -4.29
CA GLN A 294 -2.70 -20.67 -4.62
C GLN A 294 -1.78 -20.61 -3.39
N SER A 295 -2.32 -20.39 -2.20
CA SER A 295 -1.52 -20.28 -0.98
C SER A 295 -2.34 -20.74 0.23
N PRO A 296 -2.40 -22.07 0.47
CA PRO A 296 -3.23 -22.68 1.51
C PRO A 296 -2.97 -22.17 2.94
N GLY A 297 -1.82 -21.54 3.19
CA GLY A 297 -1.45 -20.89 4.44
C GLY A 297 -1.91 -19.42 4.59
N LEU A 298 -2.77 -18.87 3.72
CA LEU A 298 -3.36 -17.52 3.93
C LEU A 298 -4.51 -17.49 4.94
N ASN A 299 -4.94 -18.65 5.44
CA ASN A 299 -6.04 -18.75 6.40
C ASN A 299 -5.57 -18.58 7.86
N VAL A 300 -4.26 -18.58 8.09
CA VAL A 300 -3.62 -18.28 9.37
C VAL A 300 -3.67 -16.77 9.59
N GLU A 301 -3.83 -16.33 10.84
CA GLU A 301 -3.81 -14.94 11.33
C GLU A 301 -3.35 -13.87 10.31
N SER A 302 -4.11 -12.77 10.20
CA SER A 302 -3.91 -11.64 9.27
C SER A 302 -2.47 -11.08 9.23
N GLY A 303 -1.57 -11.81 8.57
CA GLY A 303 -0.16 -11.50 8.45
C GLY A 303 0.14 -10.71 7.17
N PRO A 304 1.41 -10.34 6.94
CA PRO A 304 1.78 -9.43 5.86
C PRO A 304 1.35 -9.88 4.45
N LYS A 305 1.31 -11.20 4.22
CA LYS A 305 0.85 -11.80 2.96
C LYS A 305 -0.66 -11.60 2.69
N PHE A 306 -1.48 -11.49 3.73
CA PHE A 306 -2.90 -11.11 3.59
C PHE A 306 -2.99 -9.70 3.02
N TYR A 307 -2.34 -8.73 3.67
CA TYR A 307 -2.34 -7.33 3.27
C TYR A 307 -1.74 -7.12 1.88
N GLU A 308 -0.67 -7.83 1.52
CA GLU A 308 -0.12 -7.83 0.16
C GLU A 308 -1.17 -8.15 -0.90
N LYS A 309 -2.02 -9.16 -0.68
CA LYS A 309 -3.01 -9.57 -1.69
C LYS A 309 -4.04 -8.47 -1.94
N PHE A 310 -4.57 -7.84 -0.88
CA PHE A 310 -5.51 -6.73 -1.03
C PHE A 310 -4.84 -5.51 -1.63
N TYR A 311 -3.61 -5.21 -1.21
CA TYR A 311 -2.84 -4.12 -1.77
C TYR A 311 -2.59 -4.30 -3.28
N ARG A 312 -2.27 -5.53 -3.73
CA ARG A 312 -2.13 -5.84 -5.15
C ARG A 312 -3.45 -5.68 -5.92
N LYS A 313 -4.59 -6.00 -5.30
CA LYS A 313 -5.90 -5.72 -5.92
C LYS A 313 -6.14 -4.22 -6.03
N SER A 314 -5.83 -3.41 -5.02
CA SER A 314 -5.91 -1.94 -5.15
C SER A 314 -4.99 -1.39 -6.24
N LEU A 315 -3.77 -1.94 -6.38
CA LEU A 315 -2.85 -1.55 -7.44
C LEU A 315 -3.35 -1.89 -8.85
N SER A 316 -4.27 -2.85 -9.01
CA SER A 316 -4.84 -3.17 -10.33
C SER A 316 -5.68 -2.03 -10.93
N PHE A 317 -6.08 -1.09 -10.09
CA PHE A 317 -6.77 0.14 -10.48
C PHE A 317 -5.84 1.33 -10.68
N ALA A 318 -4.56 1.18 -10.33
CA ALA A 318 -3.60 2.27 -10.40
C ALA A 318 -3.09 2.46 -11.83
N THR A 319 -2.98 3.73 -12.25
CA THR A 319 -2.40 4.11 -13.54
C THR A 319 -0.95 3.63 -13.65
N ASP A 320 -0.18 3.88 -12.58
CA ASP A 320 1.18 3.40 -12.41
C ASP A 320 1.31 2.67 -11.06
N PRO A 321 1.29 1.33 -11.05
CA PRO A 321 1.39 0.55 -9.83
C PRO A 321 2.68 0.80 -9.03
N PHE A 322 3.81 1.05 -9.70
CA PHE A 322 5.09 1.23 -9.04
C PHE A 322 5.18 2.60 -8.36
N ILE A 323 4.81 3.66 -9.07
CA ILE A 323 4.76 5.01 -8.49
C ILE A 323 3.73 5.08 -7.36
N THR A 324 2.60 4.41 -7.51
CA THR A 324 1.58 4.32 -6.45
C THR A 324 2.14 3.67 -5.20
N PHE A 325 2.85 2.54 -5.34
CA PHE A 325 3.52 1.88 -4.23
C PHE A 325 4.53 2.76 -3.51
N LEU A 326 5.36 3.49 -4.26
CA LEU A 326 6.34 4.41 -3.66
C LEU A 326 5.67 5.56 -2.90
N LYS A 327 4.61 6.16 -3.45
CA LYS A 327 3.86 7.23 -2.77
C LYS A 327 3.19 6.75 -1.49
N ASP A 328 2.51 5.62 -1.54
CA ASP A 328 1.89 5.03 -0.35
C ASP A 328 2.95 4.70 0.71
N THR A 329 4.13 4.20 0.28
CA THR A 329 5.26 3.93 1.17
C THR A 329 5.75 5.20 1.87
N ALA A 330 5.91 6.30 1.12
CA ALA A 330 6.34 7.59 1.68
C ALA A 330 5.37 8.11 2.76
N MET A 331 4.06 7.86 2.63
CA MET A 331 3.07 8.23 3.64
C MET A 331 3.26 7.49 4.98
N THR A 332 3.75 6.24 4.93
CA THR A 332 3.97 5.40 6.13
C THR A 332 5.32 5.64 6.81
N CYS A 333 6.35 6.03 6.05
CA CYS A 333 7.71 6.25 6.55
C CYS A 333 8.16 7.69 6.31
N LYS A 334 7.82 8.59 7.25
CA LYS A 334 8.08 10.03 7.08
C LYS A 334 9.57 10.39 7.28
N PRO A 335 10.25 10.95 6.27
CA PRO A 335 11.66 11.32 6.39
C PRO A 335 11.94 12.29 7.53
N GLN A 336 13.08 12.10 8.21
CA GLN A 336 13.51 13.01 9.26
C GLN A 336 13.99 14.35 8.65
N LYS A 337 13.24 15.43 8.93
CA LYS A 337 13.52 16.79 8.42
C LYS A 337 14.31 17.68 9.40
N GLU A 338 14.52 17.22 10.62
CA GLU A 338 15.23 17.97 11.66
C GLU A 338 16.20 17.08 12.43
N THR A 339 17.37 17.59 12.77
CA THR A 339 18.31 16.89 13.65
C THR A 339 18.08 17.27 15.11
N TYR A 340 18.31 16.31 16.02
CA TYR A 340 18.22 16.53 17.47
C TYR A 340 19.61 16.53 18.09
N ARG A 341 19.81 17.37 19.12
CA ARG A 341 20.98 17.31 19.98
C ARG A 341 20.82 16.12 20.92
N LYS A 342 21.72 15.13 20.87
CA LYS A 342 21.79 14.12 21.95
C LYS A 342 22.11 14.86 23.24
N GLU A 343 21.22 14.83 24.22
CA GLU A 343 21.55 15.22 25.59
C GLU A 343 22.74 14.36 26.01
N THR A 344 23.90 15.01 26.19
CA THR A 344 25.04 14.33 26.77
C THR A 344 24.69 13.96 28.20
N SER A 345 24.97 12.72 28.58
CA SER A 345 24.75 12.10 29.89
C SER A 345 25.40 12.81 31.10
N LYS A 346 25.84 14.07 30.94
CA LYS A 346 26.38 14.92 32.01
C LYS A 346 25.34 15.79 32.72
N GLU A 347 24.13 15.98 32.16
CA GLU A 347 23.11 16.82 32.82
C GLU A 347 22.23 16.08 33.83
N LYS A 348 22.26 14.73 33.85
CA LYS A 348 21.57 13.92 34.87
C LYS A 348 22.25 13.89 36.24
N HIS A 349 23.47 14.43 36.39
CA HIS A 349 24.18 14.47 37.66
C HIS A 349 24.08 15.80 38.43
N ASN A 350 23.44 16.82 37.87
CA ASN A 350 23.22 18.10 38.57
C ASN A 350 21.77 18.28 39.06
N ALA A 351 20.96 17.24 38.98
CA ALA A 351 19.64 17.16 39.59
C ALA A 351 19.56 15.89 40.45
N SER A 352 20.36 15.85 41.52
CA SER A 352 20.18 14.93 42.65
C SER A 352 20.53 15.68 43.92
#